data_AF-A0A1E5IJH9-F1
#
_entry.id   AF-A0A1E5IJH9-F1
#
_cell.length_a   1.000
_cell.length_b   1.000
_cell.length_c   1.000
_cell.angle_alpha   90.00
_cell.angle_beta   90.00
_cell.angle_gamma   90.00
#
_symmetry.space_group_name_H-M   'P 1'
#
loop_
_entity.id
_entity.type
_entity.pdbx_description
1 polymer ?
#
loop_
_entity_poly.entity_id
_entity_poly.type
_entity_poly.pdbx_seq_one_letter_code
_entity_poly.pdbx_strand_id
1 'polypeptide(L)'
;MPNEKRGFVPGPEWKKLKSKVSWLQGDTVILAIGQGALLVTTLQMAYIMSAIANKGIYHKPYIVDRVVDFNGNEVYKHVLECVGRTDLFDRTWDLLHKALLEAVENGTGRRSRLSGIKIAGKTGTAQNPHGKDHAWFISYAPADSPEIAIAVIVENGGSGGLNAVPVGRKIYEAYFNVESEKEEQ
;
A
#
# COMPACT_ATOMS: atom_id res chain seq x y z
N MET A 1 -15.42 -4.72 2.52
CA MET A 1 -15.88 -5.84 1.68
C MET A 1 -16.48 -6.94 2.54
N PRO A 2 -17.35 -7.83 2.01
CA PRO A 2 -17.76 -9.03 2.75
C PRO A 2 -16.51 -9.79 3.25
N ASN A 3 -16.50 -10.21 4.52
CA ASN A 3 -15.38 -10.88 5.19
C ASN A 3 -14.08 -10.08 5.37
N GLU A 4 -14.08 -8.77 5.13
CA GLU A 4 -12.90 -7.94 5.41
C GLU A 4 -12.65 -7.82 6.92
N LYS A 5 -11.42 -8.14 7.34
CA LYS A 5 -10.98 -7.92 8.72
C LYS A 5 -10.75 -6.42 8.94
N ARG A 6 -11.10 -5.92 10.12
CA ARG A 6 -11.01 -4.48 10.45
C ARG A 6 -9.57 -3.95 10.61
N GLY A 7 -8.56 -4.83 10.69
CA GLY A 7 -7.24 -4.46 11.21
C GLY A 7 -7.33 -4.05 12.69
N PHE A 8 -6.27 -3.46 13.21
CA PHE A 8 -6.22 -2.97 14.59
C PHE A 8 -5.11 -1.93 14.77
N VAL A 9 -5.47 -0.72 15.20
CA VAL A 9 -4.52 0.34 15.58
C VAL A 9 -4.47 0.41 17.11
N PRO A 10 -3.34 0.11 17.76
CA PRO A 10 -3.25 0.14 19.21
C PRO A 10 -3.27 1.57 19.75
N GLY A 11 -3.85 1.73 20.94
CA GLY A 11 -3.88 3.01 21.64
C GLY A 11 -3.85 2.84 23.17
N PRO A 12 -3.78 3.95 23.93
CA PRO A 12 -3.62 3.92 25.38
C PRO A 12 -4.72 3.16 26.12
N GLU A 13 -5.98 3.34 25.71
CA GLU A 13 -7.13 2.66 26.33
C GLU A 13 -7.04 1.16 26.15
N TRP A 14 -6.76 0.70 24.93
CA TRP A 14 -6.57 -0.73 24.65
C TRP A 14 -5.43 -1.34 25.48
N LYS A 15 -4.28 -0.65 25.56
CA LYS A 15 -3.13 -1.19 26.30
C LYS A 15 -3.45 -1.34 27.78
N LYS A 16 -4.11 -0.34 28.36
CA LYS A 16 -4.57 -0.37 29.76
C LYS A 16 -5.51 -1.54 30.02
N LEU A 17 -6.45 -1.81 29.10
CA LEU A 17 -7.38 -2.94 29.23
C LEU A 17 -6.67 -4.30 29.07
N LYS A 18 -5.76 -4.43 28.10
CA LYS A 18 -5.12 -5.72 27.78
C LYS A 18 -4.07 -6.14 28.80
N SER A 19 -3.20 -5.23 29.23
CA SER A 19 -2.03 -5.57 30.07
C SER A 19 -2.04 -4.92 31.44
N LYS A 20 -3.04 -4.08 31.77
CA LYS A 20 -3.08 -3.26 33.00
C LYS A 20 -1.89 -2.30 33.16
N VAL A 21 -1.14 -2.07 32.08
CA VAL A 21 -0.01 -1.14 32.02
C VAL A 21 -0.41 0.07 31.18
N SER A 22 0.01 1.26 31.61
CA SER A 22 -0.19 2.51 30.85
C SER A 22 0.57 2.50 29.52
N TRP A 23 0.16 3.38 28.61
CA TRP A 23 0.91 3.67 27.39
C TRP A 23 2.25 4.32 27.73
N LEU A 24 3.33 3.77 27.18
CA LEU A 24 4.69 4.26 27.35
C LEU A 24 5.15 4.95 26.06
N GLN A 25 6.11 5.87 26.17
CA GLN A 25 6.65 6.56 24.99
C GLN A 25 7.22 5.57 23.95
N GLY A 26 7.81 4.46 24.40
CA GLY A 26 8.31 3.40 23.53
C GLY A 26 7.23 2.76 22.65
N ASP A 27 5.98 2.69 23.10
CA ASP A 27 4.88 2.15 22.29
C ASP A 27 4.59 3.06 21.09
N THR A 28 4.64 4.37 21.29
CA THR A 28 4.47 5.36 20.21
C THR A 28 5.57 5.22 19.16
N VAL A 29 6.82 5.03 19.59
CA VAL A 29 7.97 4.88 18.68
C VAL A 29 7.86 3.60 17.85
N ILE A 30 7.48 2.48 18.48
CA ILE A 30 7.26 1.20 17.79
C ILE A 30 6.09 1.30 16.79
N LEU A 31 5.00 1.96 17.19
CA LEU A 31 3.85 2.19 16.32
C LEU A 31 4.20 3.05 15.11
N ALA A 32 5.05 4.07 15.27
CA ALA A 32 5.45 4.98 14.20
C ALA A 32 6.18 4.28 13.03
N ILE A 33 6.84 3.15 13.30
CA ILE A 33 7.48 2.31 12.26
C ILE A 33 6.60 1.14 11.81
N GLY A 34 5.34 1.09 12.25
CA GLY A 34 4.36 0.08 11.87
C GLY A 34 4.54 -1.28 12.54
N GLN A 35 5.18 -1.33 13.72
CA GLN A 35 5.41 -2.57 14.47
C GLN A 35 4.56 -2.63 15.75
N GLY A 36 4.79 -3.66 16.56
CA GLY A 36 4.11 -3.86 17.84
C GLY A 36 2.75 -4.53 17.64
N ALA A 37 1.71 -3.94 18.22
CA ALA A 37 0.36 -4.50 18.14
C ALA A 37 -0.45 -4.01 16.94
N LEU A 38 0.14 -3.22 16.04
CA LEU A 38 -0.52 -2.77 14.82
C LEU A 38 -0.82 -3.97 13.91
N LEU A 39 -2.06 -4.07 13.44
CA LEU A 39 -2.48 -5.02 12.43
C LEU A 39 -3.17 -4.27 11.30
N VAL A 40 -2.78 -4.58 10.06
CA VAL A 40 -3.35 -4.00 8.85
C VAL A 40 -3.64 -5.12 7.86
N THR A 41 -4.68 -4.95 7.04
CA THR A 41 -4.92 -5.84 5.90
C THR A 41 -4.20 -5.34 4.65
N THR A 42 -3.90 -6.24 3.72
CA THR A 42 -3.30 -5.87 2.43
C THR A 42 -4.17 -4.86 1.67
N LEU A 43 -5.50 -5.02 1.73
CA LEU A 43 -6.45 -4.08 1.11
C LEU A 43 -6.37 -2.69 1.74
N GLN A 44 -6.27 -2.59 3.07
CA GLN A 44 -6.08 -1.30 3.75
C GLN A 44 -4.78 -0.62 3.33
N MET A 45 -3.70 -1.39 3.11
CA MET A 45 -2.43 -0.83 2.66
C MET A 45 -2.46 -0.34 1.21
N ALA A 46 -3.11 -1.08 0.31
CA ALA A 46 -3.35 -0.61 -1.06
C ALA A 46 -4.21 0.66 -1.06
N TYR A 47 -5.21 0.69 -0.18
CA TYR A 47 -6.10 1.82 -0.03
C TYR A 47 -5.39 3.10 0.46
N ILE A 48 -4.54 2.96 1.49
CA ILE A 48 -3.69 4.06 1.97
C ILE A 48 -2.81 4.59 0.84
N MET A 49 -2.21 3.69 0.05
CA MET A 49 -1.35 4.11 -1.04
C MET A 49 -2.11 4.86 -2.16
N SER A 50 -3.33 4.41 -2.48
CA SER A 50 -4.23 5.14 -3.40
C SER A 50 -4.57 6.53 -2.86
N ALA A 51 -4.86 6.65 -1.56
CA ALA A 51 -5.14 7.95 -0.95
C ALA A 51 -3.91 8.88 -0.97
N ILE A 52 -2.70 8.34 -0.71
CA ILE A 52 -1.46 9.11 -0.81
C ILE A 52 -1.26 9.60 -2.25
N ALA A 53 -1.42 8.73 -3.25
CA ALA A 53 -1.31 9.09 -4.66
C ALA A 53 -2.27 10.23 -5.04
N ASN A 54 -3.50 10.20 -4.52
CA ASN A 54 -4.56 11.18 -4.75
C ASN A 54 -4.56 12.36 -3.74
N LYS A 55 -3.39 12.72 -3.17
CA LYS A 55 -3.23 13.85 -2.23
C LYS A 55 -4.23 13.85 -1.06
N GLY A 56 -4.46 12.68 -0.48
CA GLY A 56 -5.26 12.49 0.71
C GLY A 56 -6.75 12.26 0.49
N ILE A 57 -7.22 12.12 -0.76
CA ILE A 57 -8.64 11.83 -1.05
C ILE A 57 -8.91 10.34 -0.88
N TYR A 58 -9.92 10.01 -0.08
CA TYR A 58 -10.35 8.65 0.20
C TYR A 58 -11.58 8.32 -0.64
N HIS A 59 -11.44 7.40 -1.59
CA HIS A 59 -12.56 6.85 -2.35
C HIS A 59 -13.04 5.54 -1.75
N LYS A 60 -14.33 5.24 -1.75
CA LYS A 60 -14.77 3.92 -1.27
C LYS A 60 -14.29 2.82 -2.22
N PRO A 61 -13.56 1.78 -1.76
CA PRO A 61 -13.18 0.66 -2.62
C PRO A 61 -14.41 -0.10 -3.13
N TYR A 62 -14.39 -0.47 -4.41
CA TYR A 62 -15.46 -1.21 -5.08
C TYR A 62 -14.88 -2.26 -6.03
N ILE A 63 -15.68 -3.29 -6.34
CA ILE A 63 -15.33 -4.34 -7.33
C ILE A 63 -16.21 -4.24 -8.57
N VAL A 64 -17.49 -3.88 -8.39
CA VAL A 64 -18.47 -3.85 -9.49
C VAL A 64 -18.46 -2.46 -10.12
N ASP A 65 -17.94 -2.35 -11.33
CA ASP A 65 -17.98 -1.11 -12.13
C ASP A 65 -19.36 -0.89 -12.77
N ARG A 66 -19.91 -1.92 -13.40
CA ARG A 66 -21.27 -1.88 -13.97
C ARG A 66 -21.94 -3.25 -13.99
N VAL A 67 -23.28 -3.26 -14.00
CA VAL A 67 -24.12 -4.43 -14.22
C VAL A 67 -24.96 -4.18 -15.46
N VAL A 68 -24.88 -5.10 -16.42
CA VAL A 68 -25.67 -5.09 -17.66
C VAL A 68 -26.70 -6.21 -17.63
N ASP A 69 -27.91 -5.95 -18.10
CA ASP A 69 -28.93 -6.98 -18.28
C ASP A 69 -28.68 -7.81 -19.56
N PHE A 70 -29.53 -8.82 -19.80
CA PHE A 70 -29.46 -9.66 -21.01
C PHE A 70 -29.67 -8.89 -22.32
N ASN A 71 -30.35 -7.74 -22.25
CA ASN A 71 -30.64 -6.89 -23.40
C ASN A 71 -29.52 -5.85 -23.65
N GLY A 72 -28.47 -5.84 -22.81
CA GLY A 72 -27.37 -4.88 -22.89
C GLY A 72 -27.65 -3.53 -22.23
N ASN A 73 -28.75 -3.38 -21.49
CA ASN A 73 -29.02 -2.15 -20.75
C ASN A 73 -28.18 -2.09 -19.47
N GLU A 74 -27.58 -0.93 -19.19
CA GLU A 74 -26.87 -0.69 -17.93
C GLU A 74 -27.89 -0.52 -16.78
N VAL A 75 -27.96 -1.51 -15.89
CA VAL A 75 -28.84 -1.53 -14.71
C VAL A 75 -28.16 -0.89 -13.50
N TYR A 76 -26.83 -0.95 -13.49
CA TYR A 76 -26.01 -0.33 -12.45
C TYR A 76 -24.72 0.18 -13.08
N LYS A 77 -24.31 1.37 -12.67
CA LYS A 77 -22.99 1.92 -12.93
C LYS A 77 -22.47 2.54 -11.63
N HIS A 78 -21.24 2.19 -11.27
CA HIS A 78 -20.63 2.70 -10.07
C HIS A 78 -20.33 4.19 -10.21
N VAL A 79 -20.58 4.93 -9.13
CA VAL A 79 -20.21 6.34 -9.02
C VAL A 79 -19.21 6.46 -7.89
N LEU A 80 -18.06 7.05 -8.19
CA LEU A 80 -16.99 7.23 -7.22
C LEU A 80 -17.49 8.07 -6.04
N GLU A 81 -17.46 7.46 -4.85
CA GLU A 81 -17.86 8.10 -3.59
C GLU A 81 -16.59 8.55 -2.85
N CYS A 82 -16.46 9.86 -2.63
CA CYS A 82 -15.45 10.40 -1.71
C CYS A 82 -15.96 10.25 -0.27
N VAL A 83 -15.27 9.43 0.52
CA VAL A 83 -15.65 9.11 1.92
C VAL A 83 -14.86 9.92 2.94
N GLY A 84 -13.88 10.70 2.49
CA GLY A 84 -13.10 11.58 3.36
C GLY A 84 -11.93 12.22 2.64
N ARG A 85 -11.25 13.11 3.34
CA ARG A 85 -10.02 13.74 2.88
C ARG A 85 -9.08 14.01 4.05
N THR A 86 -7.79 13.80 3.84
CA THR A 86 -6.73 14.28 4.73
C THR A 86 -6.16 15.56 4.14
N ASP A 87 -6.21 16.64 4.90
CA ASP A 87 -5.67 17.94 4.47
C ASP A 87 -4.27 18.14 5.05
N LEU A 88 -3.30 18.25 4.15
CA LEU A 88 -1.92 18.64 4.45
C LEU A 88 -1.54 19.81 3.55
N PHE A 89 -0.50 20.54 3.94
CA PHE A 89 0.10 21.54 3.05
C PHE A 89 0.64 20.87 1.79
N ASP A 90 0.56 21.56 0.64
CA ASP A 90 1.07 21.05 -0.63
C ASP A 90 2.55 20.66 -0.55
N ARG A 91 3.38 21.46 0.14
CA ARG A 91 4.78 21.14 0.40
C ARG A 91 5.00 19.78 1.08
N THR A 92 4.04 19.35 1.91
CA THR A 92 4.10 18.05 2.60
C THR A 92 3.74 16.92 1.66
N TRP A 93 2.74 17.12 0.79
CA TRP A 93 2.43 16.17 -0.27
C TRP A 93 3.59 16.02 -1.25
N ASP A 94 4.16 17.12 -1.71
CA ASP A 94 5.30 17.11 -2.63
C ASP A 94 6.51 16.40 -2.01
N LEU A 95 6.78 16.64 -0.73
CA LEU A 95 7.84 15.94 0.00
C LEU A 95 7.56 14.44 0.11
N LEU A 96 6.32 14.05 0.43
CA LEU A 96 5.91 12.64 0.53
C LEU A 96 6.06 11.91 -0.80
N HIS A 97 5.52 12.47 -1.88
CA HIS A 97 5.61 11.89 -3.23
C HIS A 97 7.05 11.78 -3.70
N LYS A 98 7.86 12.83 -3.48
CA LYS A 98 9.29 12.80 -3.78
C LYS A 98 10.01 11.73 -2.98
N ALA A 99 9.76 11.61 -1.67
CA ALA A 99 10.39 10.61 -0.84
C ALA A 99 10.04 9.17 -1.25
N LEU A 100 8.79 8.92 -1.66
CA LEU A 100 8.35 7.62 -2.17
C LEU A 100 8.96 7.29 -3.54
N LEU A 101 9.09 8.29 -4.41
CA LEU A 101 9.81 8.13 -5.68
C LEU A 101 11.29 7.80 -5.41
N GLU A 102 11.97 8.57 -4.56
CA GLU A 102 13.38 8.34 -4.20
C GLU A 102 13.61 7.00 -3.50
N ALA A 103 12.63 6.48 -2.75
CA ALA A 103 12.73 5.15 -2.15
C ALA A 103 12.81 4.02 -3.21
N VAL A 104 12.26 4.25 -4.40
CA VAL A 104 12.37 3.36 -5.56
C VAL A 104 13.57 3.75 -6.44
N GLU A 105 13.71 5.02 -6.79
CA GLU A 105 14.79 5.51 -7.65
C GLU A 105 16.16 5.42 -7.00
N ASN A 106 16.28 5.49 -5.68
CA ASN A 106 17.58 5.48 -5.00
C ASN A 106 17.56 4.70 -3.67
N GLY A 107 16.47 3.98 -3.35
CA GLY A 107 16.32 3.31 -2.05
C GLY A 107 16.27 1.78 -2.10
N THR A 108 15.43 1.21 -1.24
CA THR A 108 15.24 -0.25 -1.11
C THR A 108 14.28 -0.82 -2.16
N GLY A 109 13.54 0.03 -2.87
CA GLY A 109 12.59 -0.33 -3.91
C GLY A 109 13.19 -0.44 -5.32
N ARG A 110 14.49 -0.23 -5.52
CA ARG A 110 15.12 -0.10 -6.85
C ARG A 110 14.80 -1.21 -7.85
N ARG A 111 14.56 -2.44 -7.36
CA ARG A 111 14.22 -3.57 -8.22
C ARG A 111 12.85 -3.45 -8.90
N SER A 112 11.97 -2.54 -8.46
CA SER A 112 10.70 -2.29 -9.14
C SER A 112 10.79 -1.27 -10.28
N ARG A 113 11.92 -0.59 -10.50
CA ARG A 113 12.01 0.45 -11.55
C ARG A 113 11.67 -0.11 -12.93
N LEU A 114 10.87 0.60 -13.70
CA LEU A 114 10.51 0.24 -15.07
C LEU A 114 10.86 1.37 -16.02
N SER A 115 11.41 1.03 -17.19
CA SER A 115 11.75 2.02 -18.20
C SER A 115 10.49 2.77 -18.64
N GLY A 116 10.54 4.09 -18.68
CA GLY A 116 9.41 4.94 -19.06
C GLY A 116 8.30 5.09 -18.01
N ILE A 117 8.34 4.37 -16.88
CA ILE A 117 7.29 4.41 -15.84
C ILE A 117 7.91 4.73 -14.49
N LYS A 118 7.61 5.93 -13.96
CA LYS A 118 8.04 6.32 -12.61
C LYS A 118 7.18 5.61 -11.57
N ILE A 119 7.80 4.86 -10.67
CA ILE A 119 7.10 4.16 -9.60
C ILE A 119 7.46 4.82 -8.27
N ALA A 120 6.45 5.17 -7.48
CA ALA A 120 6.61 5.66 -6.13
C ALA A 120 6.16 4.59 -5.13
N GLY A 121 6.98 4.27 -4.13
CA GLY A 121 6.65 3.16 -3.24
C GLY A 121 7.54 3.01 -2.02
N LYS A 122 7.17 2.07 -1.17
CA LYS A 122 7.89 1.79 0.08
C LYS A 122 7.92 0.30 0.37
N THR A 123 9.10 -0.18 0.77
CA THR A 123 9.28 -1.53 1.29
C THR A 123 9.05 -1.59 2.80
N GLY A 124 8.57 -2.73 3.27
CA GLY A 124 8.46 -3.07 4.69
C GLY A 124 8.91 -4.50 4.97
N THR A 125 9.20 -4.75 6.24
CA THR A 125 9.45 -6.08 6.79
C THR A 125 8.62 -6.18 8.06
N ALA A 126 7.67 -7.11 8.10
CA ALA A 126 6.83 -7.33 9.27
C ALA A 126 7.35 -8.53 10.06
N GLN A 127 7.60 -8.33 11.36
CA GLN A 127 8.14 -9.39 12.22
C GLN A 127 7.15 -10.54 12.33
N ASN A 128 7.66 -11.77 12.17
CA ASN A 128 6.86 -12.97 12.33
C ASN A 128 7.46 -13.88 13.42
N PRO A 129 6.83 -14.00 14.60
CA PRO A 129 7.35 -14.84 15.69
C PRO A 129 7.31 -16.35 15.38
N HIS A 130 6.62 -16.76 14.32
CA HIS A 130 6.43 -18.17 13.96
C HIS A 130 7.28 -18.62 12.76
N GLY A 131 8.17 -17.77 12.24
CA GLY A 131 8.95 -18.10 11.06
C GLY A 131 9.81 -16.94 10.57
N LYS A 132 10.00 -16.86 9.26
CA LYS A 132 10.67 -15.70 8.65
C LYS A 132 9.71 -14.52 8.64
N ASP A 133 10.27 -13.33 8.74
CA ASP A 133 9.52 -12.08 8.57
C ASP A 133 8.72 -12.07 7.25
N HIS A 134 7.67 -11.27 7.19
CA HIS A 134 6.89 -11.06 5.97
C HIS A 134 7.45 -9.89 5.18
N ALA A 135 7.65 -10.11 3.88
CA ALA A 135 8.15 -9.09 2.97
C ALA A 135 6.97 -8.26 2.44
N TRP A 136 7.06 -6.93 2.57
CA TRP A 136 6.03 -6.00 2.11
C TRP A 136 6.57 -5.04 1.06
N PHE A 137 5.72 -4.72 0.08
CA PHE A 137 5.91 -3.63 -0.85
C PHE A 137 4.57 -2.99 -1.18
N ILE A 138 4.47 -1.67 -0.98
CA ILE A 138 3.30 -0.87 -1.34
C ILE A 138 3.77 0.23 -2.30
N SER A 139 3.03 0.48 -3.36
CA SER A 139 3.44 1.48 -4.37
C SER A 139 2.27 1.96 -5.22
N TYR A 140 2.49 3.03 -5.97
CA TYR A 140 1.62 3.47 -7.05
C TYR A 140 2.44 3.90 -8.27
N ALA A 141 1.78 3.90 -9.43
CA ALA A 141 2.37 4.31 -10.69
C ALA A 141 1.31 4.79 -11.71
N PRO A 142 1.70 5.62 -12.69
CA PRO A 142 2.91 6.44 -12.70
C PRO A 142 2.95 7.45 -11.52
N ALA A 143 4.14 7.84 -11.07
CA ALA A 143 4.28 8.73 -9.91
C ALA A 143 3.77 10.17 -10.18
N ASP A 144 3.79 10.59 -11.44
CA ASP A 144 3.39 11.91 -11.93
C ASP A 144 1.92 11.98 -12.37
N SER A 145 1.32 10.86 -12.77
CA SER A 145 -0.10 10.74 -13.09
C SER A 145 -0.63 9.38 -12.62
N PRO A 146 -0.92 9.21 -11.32
CA PRO A 146 -1.23 7.89 -10.75
C PRO A 146 -2.46 7.22 -11.37
N GLU A 147 -2.31 5.98 -11.81
CA GLU A 147 -3.37 5.16 -12.41
C GLU A 147 -3.68 3.91 -11.56
N ILE A 148 -2.67 3.33 -10.94
CA ILE A 148 -2.78 2.08 -10.18
C ILE A 148 -1.97 2.17 -8.88
N ALA A 149 -2.54 1.64 -7.80
CA ALA A 149 -1.88 1.44 -6.51
C ALA A 149 -1.93 -0.04 -6.13
N ILE A 150 -0.81 -0.57 -5.63
CA ILE A 150 -0.67 -1.99 -5.27
C ILE A 150 -0.14 -2.15 -3.84
N ALA A 151 -0.51 -3.25 -3.21
CA ALA A 151 0.09 -3.75 -1.99
C ALA A 151 0.40 -5.23 -2.14
N VAL A 152 1.65 -5.59 -1.90
CA VAL A 152 2.18 -6.94 -2.01
C VAL A 152 2.72 -7.36 -0.65
N ILE A 153 2.27 -8.52 -0.19
CA ILE A 153 2.85 -9.23 0.95
C ILE A 153 3.32 -10.60 0.46
N VAL A 154 4.55 -10.98 0.82
CA VAL A 154 5.05 -12.35 0.68
C VAL A 154 5.27 -12.89 2.08
N GLU A 155 4.39 -13.80 2.50
CA GLU A 155 4.48 -14.46 3.80
C GLU A 155 5.77 -15.27 3.90
N ASN A 156 6.42 -15.20 5.06
CA ASN A 156 7.76 -15.76 5.30
C ASN A 156 8.83 -15.33 4.27
N GLY A 157 8.58 -14.23 3.55
CA GLY A 157 9.43 -13.72 2.49
C GLY A 157 10.64 -12.92 2.96
N GLY A 158 10.84 -12.69 4.25
CA GLY A 158 11.95 -11.90 4.79
C GLY A 158 11.94 -10.46 4.30
N SER A 159 12.98 -10.05 3.56
CA SER A 159 13.16 -8.66 3.11
C SER A 159 12.17 -8.25 2.01
N GLY A 160 11.42 -7.17 2.26
CA GLY A 160 10.53 -6.53 1.29
C GLY A 160 11.20 -6.23 -0.06
N GLY A 161 12.42 -5.68 -0.03
CA GLY A 161 13.17 -5.30 -1.23
C GLY A 161 13.60 -6.47 -2.10
N LEU A 162 13.80 -7.65 -1.51
CA LEU A 162 14.25 -8.83 -2.24
C LEU A 162 13.09 -9.66 -2.79
N ASN A 163 11.97 -9.74 -2.06
CA ASN A 163 10.92 -10.72 -2.36
C ASN A 163 9.56 -10.11 -2.73
N ALA A 164 9.17 -8.96 -2.14
CA ALA A 164 7.89 -8.32 -2.48
C ALA A 164 8.03 -7.33 -3.65
N VAL A 165 9.16 -6.62 -3.74
CA VAL A 165 9.42 -5.64 -4.81
C VAL A 165 9.43 -6.27 -6.21
N PRO A 166 10.08 -7.43 -6.47
CA PRO A 166 10.02 -8.05 -7.80
C PRO A 166 8.63 -8.52 -8.20
N VAL A 167 7.79 -8.93 -7.24
CA VAL A 167 6.38 -9.27 -7.51
C VAL A 167 5.61 -8.00 -7.91
N GLY A 168 5.82 -6.89 -7.20
CA GLY A 168 5.24 -5.60 -7.57
C GLY A 168 5.66 -5.13 -8.96
N ARG A 169 6.94 -5.32 -9.34
CA ARG A 169 7.43 -5.05 -10.70
C ARG A 169 6.61 -5.79 -11.76
N LYS A 170 6.41 -7.11 -11.59
CA LYS A 170 5.66 -7.94 -12.54
C LYS A 170 4.20 -7.49 -12.69
N ILE A 171 3.58 -7.00 -11.61
CA ILE A 171 2.23 -6.43 -11.68
C ILE A 171 2.22 -5.19 -12.58
N TYR A 172 3.21 -4.30 -12.45
CA TYR A 172 3.32 -3.13 -13.32
C TYR A 172 3.68 -3.47 -14.76
N GLU A 173 4.59 -4.43 -14.99
CA GLU A 173 4.89 -4.94 -16.34
C GLU A 173 3.61 -5.43 -17.03
N ALA A 174 2.79 -6.21 -16.33
CA ALA A 174 1.51 -6.70 -16.84
C ALA A 174 0.49 -5.56 -17.07
N TYR A 175 0.41 -4.60 -16.16
CA TYR A 175 -0.55 -3.48 -16.25
C TYR A 175 -0.22 -2.53 -17.41
N PHE A 176 1.05 -2.15 -17.56
CA PHE A 176 1.50 -1.22 -18.61
C PHE A 176 1.91 -1.93 -19.91
N ASN A 177 1.77 -3.25 -19.97
CA ASN A 177 2.14 -4.08 -21.12
C ASN A 177 3.60 -3.86 -21.58
N VAL A 178 4.52 -3.84 -20.62
CA VAL A 178 5.96 -3.71 -20.86
C VAL A 178 6.58 -5.10 -20.85
N GLU A 179 7.24 -5.49 -21.94
CA GLU A 179 7.99 -6.75 -21.98
C GLU A 179 9.17 -6.70 -21.02
N SER A 180 9.34 -7.75 -20.22
CA SER A 180 10.49 -7.90 -19.35
C SER A 180 11.74 -8.01 -20.23
N GLU A 181 12.61 -7.00 -20.23
CA GLU A 181 13.96 -7.18 -20.75
C GLU A 181 14.58 -8.34 -19.97
N LYS A 182 14.83 -9.47 -20.65
CA LYS A 182 15.51 -10.61 -20.05
C LYS A 182 16.90 -10.12 -19.67
N GLU A 183 17.17 -10.00 -18.37
CA GLU A 183 18.54 -9.86 -17.88
C GLU A 183 19.30 -11.12 -18.32
N GLU A 184 20.12 -11.01 -19.36
CA GLU A 184 21.13 -12.00 -19.72
C GLU A 184 22.07 -12.15 -18.50
N GLN A 185 22.18 -13.39 -18.01
CA GLN A 185 23.08 -13.80 -16.93
C GLN A 185 24.53 -13.82 -17.39
#